data_AF-A0A0M3WRK8-F1
#
_entry.id   AF-A0A0M3WRK8-F1
#
_cell.length_a   1.000
_cell.length_b   1.000
_cell.length_c   1.000
_cell.angle_alpha   90.00
_cell.angle_beta   90.00
_cell.angle_gamma   90.00
#
_symmetry.space_group_name_H-M   'P 1'
#
loop_
_entity.id
_entity.type
_entity.pdbx_description
1 polymer ?
#
loop_
_entity_poly.entity_id
_entity_poly.type
_entity_poly.pdbx_seq_one_letter_code
_entity_poly.pdbx_strand_id
1 'polypeptide(L)'
;MRPLPCWNSAPPEGFVMSGEYALPPPGLSDAGGINLGPVLDPPFSDAPDFRAHVQSVTTTPVTVQDAEPIIDEAGSRRAVELALRSEDVSGELAGRRHEVIGVGSEAADRETQYPLVIIFDYTENVAVEAAVDLGTGRVREVRRRRYQPQLSASEERQAIELVRQGGRLSEYEDQLGSGAGILVEDVDFRSPRHGHRLVDLRFGPRTRRLPIAFAVVDLTDRDVVRAGPVPDVHGGVS
;
A
#
# COMPACT_ATOMS: atom_id res chain seq x y z
N MET A 1 -34.48 41.60 24.43
CA MET A 1 -35.82 41.13 24.00
C MET A 1 -36.52 42.23 23.21
N ARG A 2 -36.57 42.09 21.89
CA ARG A 2 -37.65 42.60 21.02
C ARG A 2 -37.79 41.64 19.83
N PRO A 3 -39.02 41.33 19.40
CA PRO A 3 -39.31 40.20 18.52
C PRO A 3 -39.15 40.58 17.04
N LEU A 4 -38.81 39.58 16.23
CA LEU A 4 -38.82 39.67 14.77
C LEU A 4 -40.29 39.65 14.27
N PRO A 5 -40.64 40.45 13.25
CA PRO A 5 -41.97 40.45 12.68
C PRO A 5 -42.19 39.25 11.76
N CYS A 6 -43.37 38.65 11.92
CA CYS A 6 -43.96 37.62 11.09
C CYS A 6 -44.10 38.08 9.62
N TRP A 7 -43.71 37.22 8.68
CA TRP A 7 -44.31 37.20 7.35
C TRP A 7 -45.11 35.90 7.23
N ASN A 8 -46.43 36.06 7.37
CA ASN A 8 -47.42 35.09 6.94
C ASN A 8 -47.46 35.11 5.41
N SER A 9 -47.04 34.02 4.79
CA SER A 9 -47.57 33.62 3.48
C SER A 9 -47.90 32.14 3.57
N ALA A 10 -49.19 31.84 3.56
CA ALA A 10 -49.67 30.47 3.41
C ALA A 10 -49.13 29.88 2.10
N PRO A 11 -48.74 28.59 2.07
CA PRO A 11 -48.43 27.92 0.83
C PRO A 11 -49.71 27.76 -0.01
N PRO A 12 -49.64 27.87 -1.35
CA PRO A 12 -50.78 27.56 -2.20
C PRO A 12 -51.19 26.10 -2.00
N GLU A 13 -52.49 25.88 -1.81
CA GLU A 13 -53.10 24.55 -1.76
C GLU A 13 -52.78 23.78 -3.04
N GLY A 14 -52.21 22.58 -2.90
CA GLY A 14 -52.03 21.66 -4.01
C GLY A 14 -50.71 20.87 -4.07
N PHE A 15 -49.83 20.93 -3.07
CA PHE A 15 -48.62 20.09 -3.06
C PHE A 15 -48.78 18.91 -2.09
N VAL A 16 -49.21 17.78 -2.63
CA VAL A 16 -49.17 16.49 -1.93
C VAL A 16 -47.70 16.10 -1.76
N MET A 17 -47.19 16.25 -0.54
CA MET A 17 -45.93 15.67 -0.09
C MET A 17 -46.13 14.16 0.10
N SER A 18 -46.08 13.41 -1.00
CA SER A 18 -45.83 11.97 -0.98
C SER A 18 -44.59 11.70 -1.80
N GLY A 19 -43.44 11.82 -1.15
CA GLY A 19 -42.15 11.52 -1.76
C GLY A 19 -41.17 11.26 -0.63
N GLU A 20 -40.99 9.98 -0.33
CA GLU A 20 -39.81 9.50 0.37
C GLU A 20 -38.58 10.19 -0.22
N TYR A 21 -37.76 10.84 0.61
CA TYR A 21 -36.40 11.21 0.22
C TYR A 21 -35.56 9.92 0.11
N ALA A 22 -35.94 9.05 -0.81
CA ALA A 22 -35.08 8.02 -1.33
C ALA A 22 -34.18 8.72 -2.33
N LEU A 23 -32.92 8.93 -1.96
CA LEU A 23 -31.88 9.12 -2.97
C LEU A 23 -32.03 7.95 -3.95
N PRO A 24 -32.18 8.19 -5.26
CA PRO A 24 -32.09 7.09 -6.20
C PRO A 24 -30.77 6.37 -5.92
N PRO A 25 -30.73 5.01 -5.91
CA PRO A 25 -29.45 4.32 -5.85
C PRO A 25 -28.58 4.97 -6.92
N PRO A 26 -27.32 5.37 -6.59
CA PRO A 26 -26.50 6.12 -7.51
C PRO A 26 -26.59 5.40 -8.84
N GLY A 27 -27.24 6.06 -9.81
CA GLY A 27 -27.25 5.56 -11.15
C GLY A 27 -25.78 5.44 -11.49
N LEU A 28 -25.33 4.21 -11.74
CA LEU A 28 -24.33 3.99 -12.78
C LEU A 28 -24.95 4.62 -14.02
N SER A 29 -24.83 5.94 -14.07
CA SER A 29 -25.25 6.76 -15.18
C SER A 29 -24.51 6.18 -16.36
N ASP A 30 -25.19 6.07 -17.49
CA ASP A 30 -24.67 5.65 -18.79
C ASP A 30 -23.45 6.52 -19.22
N ALA A 31 -22.35 6.47 -18.47
CA ALA A 31 -21.06 6.47 -19.09
C ALA A 31 -21.11 5.20 -19.93
N GLY A 32 -21.20 5.34 -21.25
CA GLY A 32 -21.20 4.25 -22.22
C GLY A 32 -19.89 3.43 -22.22
N GLY A 33 -19.36 3.16 -21.03
CA GLY A 33 -18.33 2.20 -20.76
C GLY A 33 -18.86 0.85 -21.19
N ILE A 34 -18.17 0.30 -22.19
CA ILE A 34 -18.36 -1.06 -22.63
C ILE A 34 -18.28 -1.97 -21.39
N ASN A 35 -19.35 -2.71 -21.11
CA ASN A 35 -19.30 -3.77 -20.10
C ASN A 35 -18.41 -4.89 -20.64
N LEU A 36 -17.16 -4.92 -20.20
CA LEU A 36 -16.18 -5.94 -20.59
C LEU A 36 -16.45 -7.32 -19.98
N GLY A 37 -17.45 -7.41 -19.11
CA GLY A 37 -17.57 -8.52 -18.17
C GLY A 37 -16.35 -8.61 -17.23
N PRO A 38 -16.37 -9.52 -16.28
CA PRO A 38 -15.22 -9.77 -15.41
C PRO A 38 -14.09 -10.43 -16.22
N VAL A 39 -12.95 -9.74 -16.38
CA VAL A 39 -11.72 -10.35 -16.87
C VAL A 39 -10.97 -10.93 -15.68
N LEU A 40 -10.99 -12.26 -15.55
CA LEU A 40 -10.28 -12.99 -14.51
C LEU A 40 -8.96 -13.51 -15.08
N ASP A 41 -7.85 -12.95 -14.62
CA ASP A 41 -6.50 -13.43 -14.91
C ASP A 41 -5.68 -13.65 -13.61
N PRO A 42 -5.10 -14.85 -13.36
CA PRO A 42 -5.33 -16.10 -14.11
C PRO A 42 -6.78 -16.61 -13.95
N PRO A 43 -7.30 -17.46 -14.85
CA PRO A 43 -8.64 -18.02 -14.67
C PRO A 43 -8.74 -18.82 -13.37
N PHE A 44 -9.96 -18.96 -12.82
CA PHE A 44 -10.19 -19.89 -11.71
C PHE A 44 -9.87 -21.31 -12.17
N SER A 45 -9.09 -22.05 -11.39
CA SER A 45 -8.74 -23.44 -11.72
C SER A 45 -9.89 -24.42 -11.50
N ASP A 46 -10.88 -24.03 -10.71
CA ASP A 46 -12.00 -24.84 -10.20
C ASP A 46 -13.37 -24.33 -10.66
N ALA A 47 -13.42 -23.27 -11.47
CA ALA A 47 -14.66 -22.75 -12.04
C ALA A 47 -14.72 -22.95 -13.56
N PRO A 48 -15.91 -23.13 -14.14
CA PRO A 48 -16.08 -23.15 -15.59
C PRO A 48 -15.53 -21.87 -16.23
N ASP A 49 -14.99 -21.96 -17.45
CA ASP A 49 -14.58 -20.77 -18.19
C ASP A 49 -15.82 -19.97 -18.62
N PHE A 50 -16.13 -18.93 -17.86
CA PHE A 50 -17.26 -18.06 -18.13
C PHE A 50 -17.07 -17.19 -19.38
N ARG A 51 -15.88 -17.15 -19.99
CA ARG A 51 -15.66 -16.40 -21.25
C ARG A 51 -16.56 -16.88 -22.38
N ALA A 52 -16.97 -18.16 -22.37
CA ALA A 52 -17.96 -18.68 -23.32
C ALA A 52 -19.36 -18.06 -23.17
N HIS A 53 -19.66 -17.45 -22.01
CA HIS A 53 -20.94 -16.87 -21.67
C HIS A 53 -20.95 -15.34 -21.67
N VAL A 54 -19.79 -14.71 -21.88
CA VAL A 54 -19.66 -13.25 -21.98
C VAL A 54 -19.48 -12.87 -23.45
N GLN A 55 -20.29 -11.94 -23.95
CA GLN A 55 -20.08 -11.39 -25.28
C GLN A 55 -18.71 -10.69 -25.34
N SER A 56 -17.84 -11.14 -26.26
CA SER A 56 -16.59 -10.46 -26.51
C SER A 56 -16.87 -9.08 -27.10
N VAL A 57 -16.50 -8.02 -26.39
CA VAL A 57 -16.58 -6.67 -26.94
C VAL A 57 -15.20 -6.23 -27.39
N THR A 58 -15.12 -5.70 -28.61
CA THR A 58 -13.90 -5.10 -29.14
C THR A 58 -13.55 -3.87 -28.33
N THR A 59 -12.47 -3.94 -27.56
CA THR A 59 -11.94 -2.78 -26.83
C THR A 59 -10.91 -2.04 -27.68
N THR A 60 -11.01 -0.72 -27.70
CA THR A 60 -9.88 0.13 -28.07
C THR A 60 -9.06 0.38 -26.81
N PRO A 61 -7.76 0.01 -26.77
CA PRO A 61 -6.90 0.35 -25.64
C PRO A 61 -6.94 1.86 -25.41
N VAL A 62 -7.25 2.27 -24.18
CA VAL A 62 -7.09 3.67 -23.80
C VAL A 62 -5.60 3.91 -23.63
N THR A 63 -5.05 4.83 -24.42
CA THR A 63 -3.69 5.30 -24.18
C THR A 63 -3.70 6.06 -22.86
N VAL A 64 -3.25 5.40 -21.80
CA VAL A 64 -2.93 6.06 -20.54
C VAL A 64 -1.69 6.90 -20.83
N GLN A 65 -1.81 8.23 -20.69
CA GLN A 65 -0.64 9.08 -20.64
C GLN A 65 -0.06 8.93 -19.23
N ASP A 66 1.12 8.33 -19.14
CA ASP A 66 1.86 8.32 -17.89
C ASP A 66 2.14 9.76 -17.49
N ALA A 67 1.64 10.17 -16.33
CA ALA A 67 2.00 11.45 -15.77
C ALA A 67 3.50 11.41 -15.44
N GLU A 68 4.26 12.39 -15.93
CA GLU A 68 5.65 12.50 -15.55
C GLU A 68 5.73 12.66 -14.01
N PRO A 69 6.60 11.90 -13.34
CA PRO A 69 6.76 12.02 -11.91
C PRO A 69 7.27 13.42 -11.59
N ILE A 70 6.66 14.05 -10.58
CA ILE A 70 7.01 15.41 -10.13
C ILE A 70 8.49 15.50 -9.73
N ILE A 71 9.05 14.38 -9.25
CA ILE A 71 10.46 14.22 -8.94
C ILE A 71 10.96 13.02 -9.75
N ASP A 72 11.92 13.27 -10.63
CA ASP A 72 12.54 12.22 -11.44
C ASP A 72 13.49 11.33 -10.61
N GLU A 73 14.00 10.27 -11.23
CA GLU A 73 14.90 9.32 -10.57
C GLU A 73 16.21 9.99 -10.12
N ALA A 74 16.75 10.91 -10.93
CA ALA A 74 17.97 11.64 -10.61
C ALA A 74 17.78 12.56 -9.39
N GLY A 75 16.66 13.27 -9.35
CA GLY A 75 16.24 14.11 -8.23
C GLY A 75 16.00 13.29 -6.97
N SER A 76 15.37 12.13 -7.08
CA SER A 76 15.16 11.20 -5.96
C SER A 76 16.49 10.72 -5.37
N ARG A 77 17.43 10.29 -6.22
CA ARG A 77 18.76 9.85 -5.78
C ARG A 77 19.53 10.97 -5.09
N ARG A 78 19.50 12.18 -5.67
CA ARG A 78 20.13 13.36 -5.08
C ARG A 78 19.50 13.75 -3.75
N ALA A 79 18.18 13.64 -3.61
CA ALA A 79 17.49 13.90 -2.36
C ALA A 79 17.95 12.96 -1.24
N VAL A 80 18.05 11.66 -1.55
CA VAL A 80 18.58 10.65 -0.60
C VAL A 80 20.01 10.98 -0.18
N GLU A 81 20.89 11.31 -1.14
CA GLU A 81 22.27 11.69 -0.82
C GLU A 81 22.36 12.92 0.09
N LEU A 82 21.53 13.94 -0.16
CA LEU A 82 21.47 15.14 0.67
C LEU A 82 20.90 14.86 2.06
N ALA A 83 19.84 14.05 2.16
CA ALA A 83 19.25 13.66 3.42
C ALA A 83 20.26 12.90 4.30
N LEU A 84 20.93 11.88 3.75
CA LEU A 84 21.89 11.06 4.50
C LEU A 84 23.18 11.80 4.89
N ARG A 85 23.52 12.91 4.21
CA ARG A 85 24.66 13.77 4.57
C ARG A 85 24.30 14.87 5.56
N SER A 86 23.01 15.10 5.83
CA SER A 86 22.56 16.11 6.77
C SER A 86 22.93 15.71 8.20
N GLU A 87 23.45 16.67 8.97
CA GLU A 87 23.74 16.48 10.40
C GLU A 87 22.46 16.16 11.19
N ASP A 88 21.33 16.79 10.85
CA ASP A 88 20.04 16.57 11.52
C ASP A 88 19.56 15.13 11.36
N VAL A 89 19.62 14.58 10.14
CA VAL A 89 19.23 13.19 9.84
C VAL A 89 20.23 12.22 10.45
N SER A 90 21.53 12.52 10.34
CA SER A 90 22.60 11.71 10.93
C SER A 90 22.48 11.63 12.45
N GLY A 91 22.10 12.73 13.11
CA GLY A 91 21.87 12.79 14.54
C GLY A 91 20.69 11.93 14.98
N GLU A 92 19.59 11.93 14.23
CA GLU A 92 18.43 11.06 14.50
C GLU A 92 18.74 9.57 14.33
N LEU A 93 19.63 9.21 13.41
CA LEU A 93 19.90 7.82 13.04
C LEU A 93 21.21 7.24 13.63
N ALA A 94 21.98 8.06 14.35
CA ALA A 94 23.31 7.70 14.83
C ALA A 94 23.31 6.40 15.66
N GLY A 95 24.05 5.39 15.20
CA GLY A 95 24.18 4.09 15.88
C GLY A 95 22.94 3.20 15.81
N ARG A 96 21.89 3.60 15.07
CA ARG A 96 20.65 2.84 14.94
C ARG A 96 20.56 2.13 13.60
N ARG A 97 19.87 1.00 13.59
CA ARG A 97 19.66 0.24 12.35
C ARG A 97 18.53 0.89 11.58
N HIS A 98 18.80 1.33 10.36
CA HIS A 98 17.85 2.04 9.54
C HIS A 98 17.98 1.69 8.06
N GLU A 99 16.93 2.00 7.29
CA GLU A 99 16.92 1.84 5.83
C GLU A 99 16.10 2.94 5.17
N VAL A 100 16.55 3.40 4.00
CA VAL A 100 15.76 4.31 3.15
C VAL A 100 14.65 3.50 2.49
N ILE A 101 13.40 3.83 2.80
CA ILE A 101 12.22 3.13 2.28
C ILE A 101 11.89 3.63 0.88
N GLY A 102 11.99 4.94 0.68
CA GLY A 102 11.69 5.55 -0.61
C GLY A 102 11.72 7.07 -0.57
N VAL A 103 11.36 7.67 -1.70
CA VAL A 103 11.22 9.11 -1.87
C VAL A 103 9.80 9.40 -2.33
N GLY A 104 9.06 10.14 -1.51
CA GLY A 104 7.76 10.70 -1.87
C GLY A 104 7.87 12.17 -2.24
N SER A 105 6.72 12.84 -2.34
CA SER A 105 6.65 14.29 -2.44
C SER A 105 5.88 14.88 -1.25
N GLU A 106 6.35 16.02 -0.76
CA GLU A 106 5.66 16.84 0.21
C GLU A 106 5.37 18.22 -0.42
N ALA A 107 4.11 18.62 -0.42
CA ALA A 107 3.74 19.98 -0.84
C ALA A 107 4.10 20.98 0.25
N ALA A 108 4.94 21.96 -0.07
CA ALA A 108 5.16 23.11 0.81
C ALA A 108 4.11 24.19 0.63
N ASP A 109 3.60 24.34 -0.59
CA ASP A 109 2.48 25.21 -0.94
C ASP A 109 1.73 24.63 -2.16
N ARG A 110 0.83 25.41 -2.76
CA ARG A 110 0.02 24.95 -3.90
C ARG A 110 0.83 24.70 -5.18
N GLU A 111 2.01 25.29 -5.29
CA GLU A 111 2.83 25.27 -6.51
C GLU A 111 4.18 24.58 -6.30
N THR A 112 4.62 24.44 -5.04
CA THR A 112 5.93 23.90 -4.69
C THR A 112 5.80 22.56 -3.99
N GLN A 113 6.46 21.55 -4.56
CA GLN A 113 6.65 20.24 -3.94
C GLN A 113 8.14 19.95 -3.75
N TYR A 114 8.46 19.35 -2.61
CA TYR A 114 9.81 18.91 -2.27
C TYR A 114 9.87 17.39 -2.18
N PRO A 115 10.99 16.78 -2.56
CA PRO A 115 11.26 15.38 -2.21
C PRO A 115 11.19 15.15 -0.70
N LEU A 116 10.41 14.16 -0.31
CA LEU A 116 10.32 13.65 1.05
C LEU A 116 11.04 12.31 1.12
N VAL A 117 12.24 12.29 1.69
CA VAL A 117 12.99 11.05 1.91
C VAL A 117 12.44 10.37 3.15
N ILE A 118 11.97 9.13 3.01
CA ILE A 118 11.41 8.35 4.11
C ILE A 118 12.41 7.27 4.50
N ILE A 119 12.84 7.31 5.76
CA ILE A 119 13.79 6.37 6.35
C ILE A 119 13.08 5.67 7.50
N PHE A 120 13.19 4.36 7.60
CA PHE A 120 12.69 3.64 8.77
C PHE A 120 13.84 3.28 9.70
N ASP A 121 13.70 3.66 10.98
CA ASP A 121 14.58 3.27 12.08
C ASP A 121 13.98 2.04 12.76
N TYR A 122 14.62 0.89 12.52
CA TYR A 122 14.20 -0.38 13.08
C TYR A 122 14.58 -0.55 14.55
N THR A 123 15.52 0.24 15.08
CA THR A 123 15.89 0.15 16.49
C THR A 123 14.78 0.75 17.36
N GLU A 124 14.19 1.85 16.89
CA GLU A 124 13.16 2.58 17.63
C GLU A 124 11.75 2.35 17.08
N ASN A 125 11.61 1.58 15.98
CA ASN A 125 10.37 1.32 15.26
C ASN A 125 9.61 2.62 14.87
N VAL A 126 10.31 3.53 14.19
CA VAL A 126 9.78 4.84 13.77
C VAL A 126 10.20 5.21 12.36
N ALA A 127 9.38 6.03 11.70
CA ALA A 127 9.76 6.69 10.47
C ALA A 127 10.44 8.02 10.76
N VAL A 128 11.54 8.28 10.05
CA VAL A 128 12.24 9.56 9.97
C VAL A 128 12.04 10.10 8.55
N GLU A 129 11.36 11.22 8.45
CA GLU A 129 11.05 11.89 7.20
C GLU A 129 11.93 13.13 7.06
N ALA A 130 12.60 13.28 5.91
CA ALA A 130 13.43 14.44 5.61
C ALA A 130 12.94 15.13 4.35
N ALA A 131 12.44 16.36 4.49
CA ALA A 131 12.05 17.19 3.37
C ALA A 131 13.31 17.88 2.80
N VAL A 132 13.58 17.67 1.51
CA VAL A 132 14.82 18.12 0.86
C VAL A 132 14.52 19.18 -0.18
N ASP A 133 15.21 20.32 -0.09
CA ASP A 133 15.21 21.33 -1.14
C ASP A 133 16.39 21.07 -2.09
N LEU A 134 16.08 20.55 -3.29
CA LEU A 134 17.07 20.26 -4.32
C LEU A 134 17.71 21.54 -4.90
N GLY A 135 17.00 22.66 -4.90
CA GLY A 135 17.48 23.94 -5.42
C GLY A 135 18.55 24.56 -4.53
N THR A 136 18.34 24.52 -3.20
CA THR A 136 19.35 24.98 -2.22
C THR A 136 20.35 23.89 -1.83
N GLY A 137 20.03 22.62 -2.13
CA GLY A 137 20.86 21.48 -1.75
C GLY A 137 20.89 21.23 -0.24
N ARG A 138 19.78 21.49 0.45
CA ARG A 138 19.69 21.39 1.92
C ARG A 138 18.47 20.61 2.37
N VAL A 139 18.59 19.93 3.50
CA VAL A 139 17.44 19.43 4.24
C VAL A 139 16.76 20.61 4.92
N ARG A 140 15.45 20.75 4.70
CA ARG A 140 14.64 21.83 5.27
C ARG A 140 14.05 21.46 6.61
N GLU A 141 13.64 20.21 6.73
CA GLU A 141 12.93 19.73 7.90
C GLU A 141 13.19 18.23 8.06
N VAL A 142 13.32 17.81 9.33
CA VAL A 142 13.38 16.40 9.73
C VAL A 142 12.27 16.15 10.73
N ARG A 143 11.46 15.12 10.49
CA ARG A 143 10.33 14.75 11.35
C ARG A 143 10.43 13.30 11.75
N ARG A 144 10.24 13.04 13.04
CA ARG A 144 10.05 11.68 13.56
C ARG A 144 8.57 11.39 13.70
N ARG A 145 8.11 10.28 13.12
CA ARG A 145 6.71 9.88 13.11
C ARG A 145 6.56 8.41 13.50
N ARG A 146 5.50 8.10 14.24
CA ARG A 146 5.13 6.73 14.64
C ARG A 146 4.11 6.18 13.64
N TYR A 147 4.61 5.65 12.53
CA TYR A 147 3.82 4.86 11.59
C TYR A 147 4.76 3.86 10.89
N GLN A 148 4.17 2.91 10.17
CA GLN A 148 4.89 1.96 9.32
C GLN A 148 4.79 2.43 7.86
N PRO A 149 5.87 2.94 7.25
CA PRO A 149 5.90 3.26 5.82
C PRO A 149 5.62 2.02 4.97
N GLN A 150 5.22 2.21 3.71
CA GLN A 150 5.00 1.11 2.77
C GLN A 150 6.22 0.19 2.69
N LEU A 151 6.00 -1.09 2.36
CA LEU A 151 7.07 -2.06 2.19
C LEU A 151 7.93 -1.66 1.00
N SER A 152 9.25 -1.52 1.21
CA SER A 152 10.16 -1.26 0.10
C SER A 152 10.49 -2.56 -0.65
N ALA A 153 10.86 -2.44 -1.93
CA ALA A 153 11.34 -3.59 -2.71
C ALA A 153 12.63 -4.20 -2.12
N SER A 154 13.44 -3.40 -1.42
CA SER A 154 14.64 -3.88 -0.74
C SER A 154 14.28 -4.73 0.47
N GLU A 155 13.32 -4.27 1.27
CA GLU A 155 12.79 -5.00 2.43
C GLU A 155 12.12 -6.31 2.03
N GLU A 156 11.31 -6.31 0.97
CA GLU A 156 10.70 -7.54 0.45
C GLU A 156 11.77 -8.57 0.06
N ARG A 157 12.83 -8.15 -0.67
CA ARG A 157 13.96 -9.02 -1.01
C ARG A 157 14.67 -9.54 0.23
N GLN A 158 14.92 -8.69 1.23
CA GLN A 158 15.53 -9.10 2.50
C GLN A 158 14.68 -10.13 3.23
N ALA A 159 13.35 -9.92 3.28
CA ALA A 159 12.43 -10.85 3.93
C ALA A 159 12.42 -12.22 3.23
N ILE A 160 12.37 -12.25 1.90
CA ILE A 160 12.46 -13.49 1.12
C ILE A 160 13.79 -14.21 1.36
N GLU A 161 14.89 -13.46 1.44
CA GLU A 161 16.21 -14.02 1.69
C GLU A 161 16.33 -14.62 3.10
N LEU A 162 15.76 -13.98 4.13
CA LEU A 162 15.67 -14.56 5.48
C LEU A 162 14.90 -15.89 5.47
N VAL A 163 13.82 -15.98 4.70
CA VAL A 163 13.04 -17.21 4.54
C VAL A 163 13.87 -18.31 3.86
N ARG A 164 14.60 -17.97 2.79
CA ARG A 164 15.51 -18.92 2.11
C ARG A 164 16.56 -19.47 3.07
N GLN A 165 17.25 -18.58 3.79
CA GLN A 165 18.31 -18.96 4.73
C GLN A 165 17.79 -19.81 5.89
N GLY A 166 16.54 -19.59 6.34
CA GLY A 166 15.92 -20.36 7.40
C GLY A 166 15.58 -21.81 7.02
N GLY A 167 15.51 -22.15 5.73
CA GLY A 167 15.29 -23.51 5.23
C GLY A 167 13.92 -24.14 5.54
N ARG A 168 13.03 -23.44 6.27
CA ARG A 168 11.70 -23.93 6.69
C ARG A 168 10.74 -24.20 5.52
N LEU A 169 11.06 -23.66 4.34
CA LEU A 169 10.30 -23.82 3.09
C LEU A 169 11.17 -24.41 1.97
N SER A 170 12.15 -25.26 2.29
CA SER A 170 13.05 -25.87 1.28
C SER A 170 12.30 -26.63 0.19
N GLU A 171 11.18 -27.28 0.53
CA GLU A 171 10.31 -27.95 -0.44
C GLU A 171 9.63 -27.00 -1.45
N TYR A 172 9.65 -25.69 -1.17
CA TYR A 172 9.05 -24.64 -1.98
C TYR A 172 10.09 -23.67 -2.59
N GLU A 173 11.37 -24.04 -2.60
CA GLU A 173 12.48 -23.16 -2.98
C GLU A 173 12.26 -22.49 -4.36
N ASP A 174 11.80 -23.26 -5.35
CA ASP A 174 11.50 -22.79 -6.71
C ASP A 174 10.39 -21.72 -6.75
N GLN A 175 9.53 -21.65 -5.74
CA GLN A 175 8.44 -20.67 -5.65
C GLN A 175 8.79 -19.47 -4.78
N LEU A 176 9.90 -19.47 -4.04
CA LEU A 176 10.26 -18.32 -3.19
C LEU A 176 10.52 -17.04 -3.99
N GLY A 177 10.92 -17.16 -5.26
CA GLY A 177 11.10 -16.03 -6.17
C GLY A 177 9.82 -15.32 -6.62
N SER A 178 8.63 -15.88 -6.33
CA SER A 178 7.34 -15.22 -6.58
C SER A 178 6.74 -14.58 -5.33
N GLY A 179 7.46 -14.61 -4.21
CA GLY A 179 7.01 -14.03 -2.95
C GLY A 179 6.61 -12.58 -3.11
N ALA A 180 5.39 -12.26 -2.69
CA ALA A 180 4.91 -10.87 -2.56
C ALA A 180 4.52 -10.63 -1.10
N GLY A 181 4.97 -9.50 -0.56
CA GLY A 181 4.81 -9.15 0.84
C GLY A 181 3.78 -8.05 1.07
N ILE A 182 3.09 -8.14 2.20
CA ILE A 182 2.39 -6.99 2.79
C ILE A 182 2.90 -6.76 4.22
N LEU A 183 2.92 -5.51 4.65
CA LEU A 183 3.15 -5.21 6.05
C LEU A 183 1.96 -5.65 6.89
N VAL A 184 2.24 -6.25 8.03
CA VAL A 184 1.26 -6.64 9.03
C VAL A 184 1.69 -6.13 10.39
N GLU A 185 0.73 -5.96 11.29
CA GLU A 185 0.99 -5.51 12.66
C GLU A 185 0.63 -6.64 13.63
N ASP A 186 1.42 -6.78 14.69
CA ASP A 186 1.03 -7.61 15.83
C ASP A 186 0.02 -6.85 16.70
N VAL A 187 -1.23 -7.30 16.67
CA VAL A 187 -2.36 -6.68 17.36
C VAL A 187 -2.33 -6.92 18.87
N ASP A 188 -1.52 -7.87 19.36
CA ASP A 188 -1.35 -8.06 20.80
C ASP A 188 -0.32 -7.07 21.35
N PHE A 189 -0.80 -6.03 22.03
CA PHE A 189 0.05 -5.01 22.67
C PHE A 189 1.02 -5.57 23.72
N ARG A 190 0.82 -6.80 24.18
CA ARG A 190 1.71 -7.48 25.13
C ARG A 190 2.75 -8.36 24.44
N SER A 191 2.61 -8.58 23.14
CA SER A 191 3.59 -9.29 22.34
C SER A 191 4.92 -8.53 22.37
N PRO A 192 6.06 -9.21 22.53
CA PRO A 192 7.36 -8.57 22.36
C PRO A 192 7.58 -8.03 20.94
N ARG A 193 6.75 -8.44 19.96
CA ARG A 193 6.78 -7.96 18.57
C ARG A 193 5.78 -6.84 18.30
N HIS A 194 5.08 -6.34 19.30
CA HIS A 194 4.17 -5.22 19.11
C HIS A 194 4.94 -3.98 18.60
N GLY A 195 4.46 -3.41 17.49
CA GLY A 195 5.12 -2.30 16.80
C GLY A 195 6.33 -2.69 15.94
N HIS A 196 6.74 -3.96 15.91
CA HIS A 196 7.78 -4.42 15.00
C HIS A 196 7.33 -4.33 13.54
N ARG A 197 8.31 -4.28 12.63
CA ARG A 197 8.07 -4.24 11.20
C ARG A 197 7.93 -5.66 10.64
N LEU A 198 6.70 -6.18 10.69
CA LEU A 198 6.39 -7.53 10.25
C LEU A 198 5.91 -7.56 8.79
N VAL A 199 6.36 -8.57 8.04
CA VAL A 199 5.99 -8.80 6.65
C VAL A 199 5.35 -10.18 6.52
N ASP A 200 4.12 -10.23 6.00
CA ASP A 200 3.47 -11.47 5.59
C ASP A 200 3.75 -11.70 4.09
N LEU A 201 4.63 -12.68 3.83
CA LEU A 201 5.01 -13.14 2.50
C LEU A 201 4.13 -14.30 2.07
N ARG A 202 3.63 -14.23 0.84
CA ARG A 202 2.84 -15.28 0.20
C ARG A 202 3.56 -15.80 -1.03
N PHE A 203 3.73 -17.11 -1.11
CA PHE A 203 4.47 -17.79 -2.17
C PHE A 203 3.56 -18.70 -2.97
N GLY A 204 3.75 -18.73 -4.29
CA GLY A 204 3.01 -19.62 -5.17
C GLY A 204 3.38 -19.48 -6.63
N PRO A 205 3.07 -20.50 -7.46
CA PRO A 205 3.33 -20.42 -8.89
C PRO A 205 2.51 -19.26 -9.49
N ARG A 206 3.12 -18.49 -10.41
CA ARG A 206 2.46 -17.36 -11.10
C ARG A 206 1.19 -17.77 -11.86
N THR A 207 1.03 -19.06 -12.13
CA THR A 207 -0.13 -19.65 -12.81
C THR A 207 -1.32 -19.92 -11.87
N ARG A 208 -1.18 -19.70 -10.55
CA ARG A 208 -2.26 -19.89 -9.56
C ARG A 208 -2.53 -18.59 -8.81
N ARG A 209 -3.79 -18.38 -8.44
CA ARG A 209 -4.22 -17.23 -7.61
C ARG A 209 -3.88 -17.40 -6.13
N LEU A 210 -4.02 -18.62 -5.63
CA LEU A 210 -3.83 -18.90 -4.21
C LEU A 210 -2.37 -19.24 -3.91
N PRO A 211 -1.79 -18.66 -2.86
CA PRO A 211 -0.47 -19.06 -2.39
C PRO A 211 -0.52 -20.48 -1.84
N ILE A 212 0.58 -21.21 -2.03
CA ILE A 212 0.77 -22.58 -1.53
C ILE A 212 1.61 -22.62 -0.25
N ALA A 213 2.36 -21.55 0.02
CA ALA A 213 3.18 -21.40 1.21
C ALA A 213 3.17 -19.94 1.68
N PHE A 214 3.51 -19.74 2.94
CA PHE A 214 3.59 -18.41 3.54
C PHE A 214 4.75 -18.30 4.52
N ALA A 215 5.18 -17.07 4.80
CA ALA A 215 6.05 -16.75 5.92
C ALA A 215 5.68 -15.40 6.52
N VAL A 216 5.76 -15.30 7.85
CA VAL A 216 5.74 -14.03 8.58
C VAL A 216 7.17 -13.76 9.03
N VAL A 217 7.73 -12.67 8.55
CA VAL A 217 9.12 -12.26 8.81
C VAL A 217 9.10 -10.99 9.65
N ASP A 218 9.93 -10.97 10.68
CA ASP A 218 10.20 -9.79 11.49
C ASP A 218 11.45 -9.11 10.95
N LEU A 219 11.28 -7.97 10.27
CA LEU A 219 12.40 -7.20 9.76
C LEU A 219 13.11 -6.43 10.86
N THR A 220 12.45 -6.13 11.99
CA THR A 220 13.01 -5.48 13.19
C THR A 220 14.05 -6.37 13.88
N ASP A 221 13.80 -7.67 13.98
CA ASP A 221 14.74 -8.62 14.59
C ASP A 221 15.51 -9.49 13.58
N ARG A 222 15.18 -9.38 12.29
CA ARG A 222 15.69 -10.23 11.19
C ARG A 222 15.42 -11.72 11.45
N ASP A 223 14.20 -12.04 11.83
CA ASP A 223 13.79 -13.40 12.21
C ASP A 223 12.58 -13.88 11.40
N VAL A 224 12.50 -15.19 11.16
CA VAL A 224 11.34 -15.83 10.55
C VAL A 224 10.41 -16.32 11.66
N VAL A 225 9.43 -15.48 12.01
CA VAL A 225 8.46 -15.74 13.08
C VAL A 225 7.68 -17.03 12.82
N ARG A 226 7.15 -17.17 11.61
CA ARG A 226 6.34 -18.33 11.22
C ARG A 226 6.53 -18.60 9.74
N ALA A 227 6.60 -19.86 9.35
CA ALA A 227 6.57 -20.26 7.96
C ALA A 227 5.95 -21.65 7.83
N GLY A 228 5.31 -21.92 6.69
CA GLY A 228 4.77 -23.23 6.40
C GLY A 228 3.91 -23.25 5.13
N PRO A 229 3.39 -24.44 4.77
CA PRO A 229 2.39 -24.56 3.73
C PRO A 229 1.13 -23.76 4.11
N VAL A 230 0.46 -23.20 3.11
CA VAL A 230 -0.91 -22.75 3.28
C VAL A 230 -1.78 -24.00 3.33
N PRO A 231 -2.59 -24.22 4.38
CA PRO A 231 -3.47 -25.38 4.45
C PRO A 231 -4.39 -25.42 3.24
N ASP A 232 -4.44 -26.58 2.58
CA ASP A 232 -5.34 -26.76 1.44
C ASP A 232 -6.78 -26.60 1.93
N VAL A 233 -7.57 -25.77 1.25
CA VAL A 233 -8.97 -25.49 1.66
C VAL A 233 -9.87 -26.72 1.48
N HIS A 234 -9.32 -27.81 0.95
CA HIS A 234 -9.93 -29.13 0.80
C HIS A 234 -9.43 -30.05 1.90
N GLY A 235 -9.75 -29.73 3.16
CA GLY A 235 -9.47 -30.58 4.31
C GLY A 235 -10.08 -31.97 4.18
N GLY A 236 -9.37 -32.87 3.53
CA GLY A 236 -9.51 -34.31 3.64
C GLY A 236 -8.46 -34.80 4.62
N VAL A 237 -8.89 -35.15 5.82
CA VAL A 237 -8.10 -35.96 6.75
C VAL A 237 -7.65 -37.23 6.00
N SER A 238 -6.37 -37.55 6.09
CA SER A 238 -5.88 -38.93 5.91
C SER A 238 -4.85 -39.20 6.98
#